data_AF-A0A497RV92-F1
#
_entry.id   AF-A0A497RV92-F1
#
_cell.length_a   1.000
_cell.length_b   1.000
_cell.length_c   1.000
_cell.angle_alpha   90.00
_cell.angle_beta   90.00
_cell.angle_gamma   90.00
#
_symmetry.space_group_name_H-M   'P 1'
#
loop_
_entity.id
_entity.type
_entity.pdbx_description
1 polymer ?
#
loop_
_entity_poly.entity_id
_entity_poly.type
_entity_poly.pdbx_seq_one_letter_code
_entity_poly.pdbx_strand_id
1 'polypeptide(L)'
;MEQKEILKYYSNERLQKILWELAKDREFACRDAEGIYFKRPGMLHYPKDIISKVIEGAVSFHLSVERWRNVMDLENAKEKDYQELRKGWDWIIDIDSAKGLEFAKVTAEKVIEFLKSYGIKSYTVKFSGRRGFHLGISFENFPEEINFRKIELWYPELPRILSSFLREQIKEELLTKFCKLAGSVKDLIEGFEVSELSPYEFVEIEKDWGPRHLFRAPYSLHEKTYLVSVPIEEKEIKEFKEEFAKPERIKICLGFLDKAEENCMNELILDALHWWRNLEKEHFRLEIGKEIKRLDGEIKKLEAELKEKDEEYNQAFLKKDRERMERIEMEKRKIKQTLAWLKERKREKEIMMKKYAGKVDQAPLTLPSRKTKIKVREEFFAPCIKKILEGIEDGRKRSCFTLITYLRLCNWSWEEIEEKLAEWGKKVGLKESILKSQLRGHKKQKPLLPANCSNDLFYRDIGICQPDEICKKIKNPINYHLFLLKNLKKSIRKKPKKRSGKKAKQR
;
A
#
# COMPACT_ATOMS: atom_id res chain seq x y z
N MET A 1 -10.13 -38.52 10.83
CA MET A 1 -9.43 -38.49 12.12
C MET A 1 -10.49 -38.63 13.19
N GLU A 2 -10.34 -39.56 14.12
CA GLU A 2 -11.32 -39.75 15.18
C GLU A 2 -11.24 -38.62 16.21
N GLN A 3 -12.35 -38.31 16.90
CA GLN A 3 -12.38 -37.25 17.91
C GLN A 3 -11.33 -37.45 19.02
N LYS A 4 -11.01 -38.71 19.36
CA LYS A 4 -9.96 -39.04 20.33
C LYS A 4 -8.57 -38.60 19.87
N GLU A 5 -8.28 -38.70 18.57
CA GLU A 5 -6.99 -38.30 18.00
C GLU A 5 -6.88 -36.77 17.96
N ILE A 6 -7.98 -36.09 17.62
CA ILE A 6 -8.08 -34.62 17.63
C ILE A 6 -7.86 -34.10 19.07
N LEU A 7 -8.51 -34.73 20.05
CA LEU A 7 -8.36 -34.40 21.47
C LEU A 7 -6.91 -34.61 21.94
N LYS A 8 -6.28 -35.74 21.57
CA LYS A 8 -4.88 -36.03 21.88
C LYS A 8 -3.95 -34.97 21.30
N TYR A 9 -4.19 -34.53 20.06
CA TYR A 9 -3.38 -33.49 19.43
C TYR A 9 -3.48 -32.15 20.16
N TYR A 10 -4.70 -31.68 20.43
CA TYR A 10 -4.93 -30.40 21.12
C TYR A 10 -4.65 -30.44 22.62
N SER A 11 -4.45 -31.61 23.22
CA SER A 11 -4.02 -31.77 24.61
C SER A 11 -2.59 -31.28 24.85
N ASN A 12 -1.82 -30.97 23.80
CA ASN A 12 -0.49 -30.40 23.93
C ASN A 12 -0.53 -28.99 24.58
N GLU A 13 0.05 -28.85 25.77
CA GLU A 13 0.03 -27.60 26.54
C GLU A 13 0.72 -26.43 25.82
N ARG A 14 1.78 -26.69 25.05
CA ARG A 14 2.47 -25.64 24.28
C ARG A 14 1.58 -25.10 23.16
N LEU A 15 0.85 -26.00 22.48
CA LEU A 15 -0.13 -25.62 21.46
C LEU A 15 -1.18 -24.70 22.07
N GLN A 16 -1.77 -25.15 23.19
CA GLN A 16 -2.83 -24.41 23.87
C GLN A 16 -2.37 -23.01 24.28
N LYS A 17 -1.14 -22.90 24.80
CA LYS A 17 -0.55 -21.62 25.19
C LYS A 17 -0.36 -20.69 23.99
N ILE A 18 0.19 -21.18 22.87
CA ILE A 18 0.39 -20.35 21.66
C ILE A 18 -0.95 -19.85 21.12
N LEU A 19 -1.96 -20.73 21.03
CA LEU A 19 -3.29 -20.35 20.56
C LEU A 19 -3.94 -19.32 21.49
N TRP A 20 -3.88 -19.54 22.80
CA TRP A 20 -4.44 -18.63 23.80
C TRP A 20 -3.76 -17.26 23.79
N GLU A 21 -2.42 -17.21 23.71
CA GLU A 21 -1.66 -15.95 23.64
C GLU A 21 -2.01 -15.17 22.37
N LEU A 22 -2.08 -15.84 21.22
CA LEU A 22 -2.42 -15.17 19.95
C LEU A 22 -3.90 -14.76 19.87
N ALA A 23 -4.79 -15.50 20.52
CA ALA A 23 -6.22 -15.20 20.61
C ALA A 23 -6.52 -13.98 21.49
N LYS A 24 -5.54 -13.49 22.27
CA LYS A 24 -5.71 -12.30 23.08
C LYS A 24 -6.13 -11.10 22.22
N ASP A 25 -7.15 -10.38 22.70
CA ASP A 25 -7.77 -9.27 22.00
C ASP A 25 -8.38 -9.64 20.63
N ARG A 26 -8.58 -10.92 20.30
CA ARG A 26 -9.19 -11.37 19.03
C ARG A 26 -10.47 -12.14 19.28
N GLU A 27 -11.37 -12.08 18.31
CA GLU A 27 -12.49 -13.00 18.26
C GLU A 27 -11.96 -14.41 17.95
N PHE A 28 -12.29 -15.35 18.82
CA PHE A 28 -11.99 -16.77 18.67
C PHE A 28 -13.23 -17.49 18.11
N ALA A 29 -13.04 -18.22 17.01
CA ALA A 29 -14.08 -18.97 16.34
C ALA A 29 -13.66 -20.43 16.13
N CYS A 30 -14.63 -21.35 16.28
CA CYS A 30 -14.44 -22.78 16.10
C CYS A 30 -15.25 -23.27 14.90
N ARG A 31 -14.78 -24.30 14.20
CA ARG A 31 -15.60 -25.08 13.26
C ARG A 31 -15.60 -26.56 13.60
N ASP A 32 -16.71 -27.23 13.31
CA ASP A 32 -16.84 -28.70 13.36
C ASP A 32 -16.19 -29.37 12.13
N ALA A 33 -16.40 -30.70 12.00
CA ALA A 33 -15.88 -31.51 10.90
C ALA A 33 -16.55 -31.16 9.56
N GLU A 34 -17.79 -30.70 9.60
CA GLU A 34 -18.58 -30.23 8.45
C GLU A 34 -18.14 -28.83 7.99
N GLY A 35 -17.38 -28.12 8.81
CA GLY A 35 -16.87 -26.77 8.55
C GLY A 35 -17.84 -25.65 8.94
N ILE A 36 -18.87 -25.97 9.73
CA ILE A 36 -19.86 -25.03 10.24
C ILE A 36 -19.28 -24.31 11.46
N TYR A 37 -19.46 -22.99 11.49
CA TYR A 37 -19.01 -22.17 12.61
C TYR A 37 -19.90 -22.33 13.85
N PHE A 38 -19.26 -22.38 15.02
CA PHE A 38 -19.94 -22.31 16.31
C PHE A 38 -20.52 -20.90 16.54
N LYS A 39 -21.36 -20.72 17.57
CA LYS A 39 -21.90 -19.40 17.92
C LYS A 39 -20.75 -18.40 18.14
N ARG A 40 -20.88 -17.23 17.50
CA ARG A 40 -19.95 -16.10 17.55
C ARG A 40 -20.62 -14.86 18.17
N PRO A 41 -19.88 -13.95 18.82
CA PRO A 41 -18.42 -13.97 19.04
C PRO A 41 -18.01 -14.96 20.13
N GLY A 42 -16.76 -15.43 20.06
CA GLY A 42 -16.14 -16.28 21.09
C GLY A 42 -14.83 -15.69 21.58
N MET A 43 -14.41 -16.07 22.79
CA MET A 43 -13.10 -15.74 23.35
C MET A 43 -12.53 -16.94 24.14
N LEU A 44 -11.22 -16.98 24.29
CA LEU A 44 -10.54 -17.92 25.19
C LEU A 44 -10.18 -17.20 26.48
N HIS A 45 -10.66 -17.70 27.62
CA HIS A 45 -10.27 -17.20 28.93
C HIS A 45 -9.01 -17.90 29.42
N TYR A 46 -8.94 -19.22 29.22
CA TYR A 46 -7.84 -20.08 29.65
C TYR A 46 -7.36 -21.00 28.52
N PRO A 47 -6.09 -21.44 28.53
CA PRO A 47 -5.58 -22.39 27.53
C PRO A 47 -6.40 -23.68 27.43
N LYS A 48 -6.93 -24.17 28.56
CA LYS A 48 -7.74 -25.40 28.62
C LYS A 48 -9.10 -25.28 27.93
N ASP A 49 -9.60 -24.07 27.67
CA ASP A 49 -10.87 -23.86 26.98
C ASP A 49 -10.83 -24.49 25.57
N ILE A 50 -9.64 -24.60 24.96
CA ILE A 50 -9.43 -25.28 23.68
C ILE A 50 -9.87 -26.75 23.77
N ILE A 51 -9.50 -27.46 24.85
CA ILE A 51 -9.91 -28.85 25.07
C ILE A 51 -11.43 -28.94 25.18
N SER A 52 -12.05 -28.04 25.95
CA SER A 52 -13.50 -27.99 26.09
C SER A 52 -14.19 -27.83 24.75
N LYS A 53 -13.66 -26.98 23.85
CA LYS A 53 -14.20 -26.82 22.49
C LYS A 53 -14.02 -28.06 21.62
N VAL A 54 -12.92 -28.79 21.74
CA VAL A 54 -12.75 -30.07 21.04
C VAL A 54 -13.75 -31.12 21.53
N ILE A 55 -14.04 -31.15 22.84
CA ILE A 55 -15.06 -32.04 23.42
C ILE A 55 -16.45 -31.68 22.88
N GLU A 56 -16.75 -30.39 22.72
CA GLU A 56 -17.97 -29.88 22.06
C GLU A 56 -18.05 -30.20 20.56
N GLY A 57 -16.98 -30.76 19.95
CA GLY A 57 -16.95 -31.16 18.55
C GLY A 57 -16.12 -30.25 17.63
N ALA A 58 -15.40 -29.27 18.16
CA ALA A 58 -14.54 -28.40 17.35
C ALA A 58 -13.35 -29.18 16.78
N VAL A 59 -13.12 -29.02 15.47
CA VAL A 59 -11.97 -29.57 14.76
C VAL A 59 -10.93 -28.49 14.49
N SER A 60 -11.38 -27.29 14.12
CA SER A 60 -10.51 -26.19 13.76
C SER A 60 -10.83 -24.90 14.51
N PHE A 61 -9.81 -24.04 14.56
CA PHE A 61 -9.81 -22.80 15.31
C PHE A 61 -9.35 -21.67 14.41
N HIS A 62 -10.06 -20.55 14.52
CA HIS A 62 -9.88 -19.36 13.71
C HIS A 62 -9.85 -18.12 14.61
N LEU A 63 -9.11 -17.11 14.18
CA LEU A 63 -8.93 -15.86 14.90
C LEU A 63 -9.30 -14.69 14.01
N SER A 64 -9.88 -13.64 14.60
CA SER A 64 -10.07 -12.39 13.86
C SER A 64 -8.76 -11.70 13.57
N VAL A 65 -8.70 -11.13 12.38
CA VAL A 65 -7.60 -10.32 11.89
C VAL A 65 -7.55 -8.99 12.65
N GLU A 66 -8.74 -8.46 12.91
CA GLU A 66 -8.99 -7.35 13.81
C GLU A 66 -8.69 -7.73 15.25
N ARG A 67 -8.18 -6.76 16.00
CA ARG A 67 -7.99 -6.81 17.44
C ARG A 67 -8.98 -5.87 18.10
N TRP A 68 -9.66 -6.33 19.12
CA TRP A 68 -10.78 -5.69 19.80
C TRP A 68 -10.39 -5.25 21.20
N ARG A 69 -10.94 -4.12 21.67
CA ARG A 69 -10.79 -3.69 23.06
C ARG A 69 -11.47 -4.66 24.02
N ASN A 70 -12.64 -5.15 23.63
CA ASN A 70 -13.39 -6.21 24.28
C ASN A 70 -14.17 -6.97 23.21
N VAL A 71 -13.98 -8.29 23.16
CA VAL A 71 -14.57 -9.15 22.12
C VAL A 71 -16.07 -9.36 22.34
N MET A 72 -16.54 -9.35 23.60
CA MET A 72 -17.96 -9.60 23.88
C MET A 72 -18.86 -8.46 23.40
N ASP A 73 -18.32 -7.25 23.28
CA ASP A 73 -19.08 -6.09 22.79
C ASP A 73 -19.52 -6.29 21.31
N LEU A 74 -18.92 -7.25 20.60
CA LEU A 74 -19.30 -7.60 19.22
C LEU A 74 -20.67 -8.29 19.11
N GLU A 75 -21.21 -8.88 20.19
CA GLU A 75 -22.48 -9.62 20.12
C GLU A 75 -23.66 -8.72 19.73
N ASN A 76 -23.65 -7.47 20.22
CA ASN A 76 -24.73 -6.50 19.99
C ASN A 76 -24.32 -5.33 19.08
N ALA A 77 -23.06 -5.26 18.67
CA ALA A 77 -22.53 -4.16 17.88
C ALA A 77 -22.95 -4.26 16.41
N LYS A 78 -23.36 -3.12 15.84
CA LYS A 78 -23.57 -2.99 14.38
C LYS A 78 -22.23 -2.68 13.72
N GLU A 79 -22.14 -2.92 12.42
CA GLU A 79 -20.89 -2.75 11.67
C GLU A 79 -20.29 -1.33 11.80
N LYS A 80 -21.15 -0.32 11.88
CA LYS A 80 -20.76 1.09 12.14
C LYS A 80 -20.04 1.30 13.48
N ASP A 81 -20.29 0.45 14.47
CA ASP A 81 -19.76 0.58 15.82
C ASP A 81 -18.38 -0.10 15.94
N TYR A 82 -17.99 -0.94 14.96
CA TYR A 82 -16.73 -1.70 15.00
C TYR A 82 -15.48 -0.82 15.01
N GLN A 83 -15.53 0.37 14.41
CA GLN A 83 -14.39 1.29 14.41
C GLN A 83 -13.99 1.73 15.83
N GLU A 84 -14.96 1.92 16.72
CA GLU A 84 -14.72 2.36 18.10
C GLU A 84 -14.22 1.21 18.98
N LEU A 85 -14.74 0.00 18.73
CA LEU A 85 -14.35 -1.22 19.43
C LEU A 85 -12.97 -1.74 19.01
N ARG A 86 -12.46 -1.30 17.85
CA ARG A 86 -11.18 -1.76 17.32
C ARG A 86 -10.01 -1.16 18.10
N LYS A 87 -9.07 -2.03 18.44
CA LYS A 87 -7.79 -1.71 19.05
C LYS A 87 -6.66 -1.70 18.01
N GLY A 88 -6.76 -2.53 16.99
CA GLY A 88 -5.79 -2.66 15.91
C GLY A 88 -6.21 -3.76 14.93
N TRP A 89 -5.33 -4.11 14.01
CA TRP A 89 -5.55 -5.19 13.04
C TRP A 89 -4.22 -5.61 12.44
N ASP A 90 -4.13 -6.86 12.02
CA ASP A 90 -2.95 -7.41 11.37
C ASP A 90 -3.19 -7.52 9.87
N TRP A 91 -2.14 -7.48 9.07
CA TRP A 91 -2.29 -7.77 7.65
C TRP A 91 -1.89 -9.21 7.41
N ILE A 92 -2.89 -10.05 7.16
CA ILE A 92 -2.69 -11.42 6.70
C ILE A 92 -2.80 -11.40 5.18
N ILE A 93 -1.86 -12.05 4.50
CA ILE A 93 -1.90 -12.29 3.06
C ILE A 93 -2.23 -13.77 2.92
N ASP A 94 -3.49 -14.06 2.61
CA ASP A 94 -3.96 -15.44 2.42
C ASP A 94 -3.78 -15.84 0.96
N ILE A 95 -2.92 -16.84 0.73
CA ILE A 95 -2.59 -17.39 -0.58
C ILE A 95 -3.25 -18.75 -0.67
N ASP A 96 -4.21 -18.93 -1.58
CA ASP A 96 -4.84 -20.23 -1.86
C ASP A 96 -4.66 -20.63 -3.32
N SER A 97 -4.07 -21.81 -3.56
CA SER A 97 -3.87 -22.31 -4.92
C SER A 97 -4.88 -23.38 -5.30
N ALA A 98 -5.65 -23.10 -6.35
CA ALA A 98 -6.49 -24.08 -7.00
C ALA A 98 -5.65 -25.15 -7.73
N LYS A 99 -4.54 -24.74 -8.35
CA LYS A 99 -3.69 -25.58 -9.21
C LYS A 99 -2.74 -26.50 -8.43
N GLY A 100 -2.31 -26.11 -7.22
CA GLY A 100 -1.54 -26.99 -6.32
C GLY A 100 -0.51 -26.28 -5.45
N LEU A 101 0.06 -27.01 -4.50
CA LEU A 101 0.96 -26.46 -3.50
C LEU A 101 2.23 -25.81 -4.08
N GLU A 102 2.77 -26.35 -5.17
CA GLU A 102 3.97 -25.78 -5.83
C GLU A 102 3.72 -24.36 -6.35
N PHE A 103 2.53 -24.09 -6.88
CA PHE A 103 2.15 -22.74 -7.31
C PHE A 103 2.02 -21.81 -6.09
N ALA A 104 1.43 -22.29 -4.99
CA ALA A 104 1.33 -21.52 -3.75
C ALA A 104 2.72 -21.18 -3.16
N LYS A 105 3.70 -22.10 -3.23
CA LYS A 105 5.09 -21.83 -2.80
C LYS A 105 5.72 -20.72 -3.61
N VAL A 106 5.62 -20.79 -4.95
CA VAL A 106 6.15 -19.77 -5.86
C VAL A 106 5.53 -18.40 -5.57
N THR A 107 4.22 -18.35 -5.31
CA THR A 107 3.54 -17.11 -4.91
C THR A 107 4.04 -16.61 -3.56
N ALA A 108 4.15 -17.47 -2.55
CA ALA A 108 4.64 -17.08 -1.23
C ALA A 108 6.05 -16.50 -1.29
N GLU A 109 6.95 -17.10 -2.07
CA GLU A 109 8.30 -16.56 -2.31
C GLU A 109 8.25 -15.17 -2.96
N LYS A 110 7.38 -14.98 -3.95
CA LYS A 110 7.24 -13.70 -4.63
C LYS A 110 6.70 -12.61 -3.71
N VAL A 111 5.75 -12.95 -2.84
CA VAL A 111 5.26 -12.03 -1.81
C VAL A 111 6.39 -11.66 -0.85
N ILE A 112 7.25 -12.61 -0.46
CA ILE A 112 8.40 -12.34 0.41
C ILE A 112 9.44 -11.45 -0.29
N GLU A 113 9.78 -11.73 -1.54
CA GLU A 113 10.67 -10.90 -2.35
C GLU A 113 10.14 -9.46 -2.43
N PHE A 114 8.83 -9.30 -2.63
CA PHE A 114 8.16 -8.00 -2.60
C PHE A 114 8.29 -7.31 -1.25
N LEU A 115 7.96 -7.97 -0.14
CA LEU A 115 8.09 -7.38 1.21
C LEU A 115 9.54 -6.97 1.51
N LYS A 116 10.51 -7.79 1.11
CA LYS A 116 11.95 -7.49 1.25
C LYS A 116 12.41 -6.30 0.42
N SER A 117 11.83 -6.08 -0.76
CA SER A 117 12.15 -4.91 -1.59
C SER A 117 11.84 -3.58 -0.86
N TYR A 118 10.82 -3.59 0.01
CA TYR A 118 10.46 -2.49 0.91
C TYR A 118 11.26 -2.48 2.22
N GLY A 119 12.15 -3.45 2.43
CA GLY A 119 12.96 -3.60 3.64
C GLY A 119 12.24 -4.27 4.81
N ILE A 120 11.04 -4.84 4.60
CA ILE A 120 10.25 -5.49 5.64
C ILE A 120 10.80 -6.90 5.89
N LYS A 121 11.30 -7.15 7.10
CA LYS A 121 11.82 -8.46 7.54
C LYS A 121 10.98 -9.12 8.63
N SER A 122 10.11 -8.36 9.26
CA SER A 122 9.25 -8.73 10.38
C SER A 122 7.95 -9.40 9.93
N TYR A 123 8.03 -10.31 8.96
CA TYR A 123 6.89 -11.13 8.52
C TYR A 123 7.00 -12.57 9.05
N THR A 124 5.85 -13.21 9.24
CA THR A 124 5.73 -14.62 9.61
C THR A 124 5.03 -15.39 8.51
N VAL A 125 5.37 -16.65 8.30
CA VAL A 125 4.76 -17.50 7.26
C VAL A 125 4.21 -18.76 7.92
N LYS A 126 3.04 -19.20 7.49
CA LYS A 126 2.50 -20.51 7.87
C LYS A 126 1.82 -21.19 6.70
N PHE A 127 1.88 -22.52 6.68
CA PHE A 127 1.03 -23.33 5.81
C PHE A 127 -0.43 -23.22 6.26
N SER A 128 -1.39 -23.12 5.33
CA SER A 128 -2.81 -22.91 5.65
C SER A 128 -3.55 -24.19 6.09
N GLY A 129 -2.96 -25.37 5.86
CA GLY A 129 -3.57 -26.67 6.13
C GLY A 129 -4.13 -27.37 4.89
N ARG A 130 -4.05 -26.76 3.70
CA ARG A 130 -4.48 -27.39 2.44
C ARG A 130 -3.52 -27.12 1.28
N ARG A 131 -3.77 -26.11 0.46
CA ARG A 131 -2.99 -25.82 -0.76
C ARG A 131 -2.47 -24.38 -0.78
N GLY A 132 -2.23 -23.82 0.39
CA GLY A 132 -2.00 -22.40 0.56
C GLY A 132 -1.06 -22.05 1.69
N PHE A 133 -0.69 -20.77 1.75
CA PHE A 133 0.15 -20.18 2.78
C PHE A 133 -0.46 -18.88 3.27
N HIS A 134 -0.31 -18.59 4.55
CA HIS A 134 -0.62 -17.29 5.10
C HIS A 134 0.69 -16.60 5.43
N LEU A 135 0.88 -15.38 4.95
CA LEU A 135 1.92 -14.48 5.42
C LEU A 135 1.29 -13.45 6.35
N GLY A 136 1.86 -13.26 7.52
CA GLY A 136 1.35 -12.34 8.53
C GLY A 136 2.31 -11.20 8.79
N ILE A 137 1.77 -9.99 8.81
CA ILE A 137 2.45 -8.78 9.29
C ILE A 137 1.66 -8.25 10.48
N SER A 138 2.31 -8.19 11.64
CA SER A 138 1.63 -7.81 12.86
C SER A 138 1.34 -6.30 12.91
N PHE A 139 0.26 -5.92 13.60
CA PHE A 139 -0.16 -4.53 13.80
C PHE A 139 0.98 -3.58 14.23
N GLU A 140 1.91 -4.09 15.04
CA GLU A 140 3.05 -3.34 15.60
C GLU A 140 4.05 -2.86 14.53
N ASN A 141 3.99 -3.40 13.31
CA ASN A 141 4.83 -3.01 12.18
C ASN A 141 4.33 -1.73 11.47
N PHE A 142 3.09 -1.32 11.75
CA PHE A 142 2.45 -0.18 11.12
C PHE A 142 2.77 1.13 11.86
N PRO A 143 2.70 2.29 11.18
CA PRO A 143 2.79 3.59 11.86
C PRO A 143 1.59 3.83 12.77
N GLU A 144 1.77 4.69 13.77
CA GLU A 144 0.67 5.13 14.65
C GLU A 144 -0.47 5.83 13.88
N GLU A 145 -0.12 6.66 12.89
CA GLU A 145 -1.08 7.42 12.10
C GLU A 145 -0.60 7.68 10.67
N ILE A 146 -1.57 7.82 9.76
CA ILE A 146 -1.37 8.22 8.37
C ILE A 146 -2.30 9.41 8.11
N ASN A 147 -1.74 10.55 7.71
CA ASN A 147 -2.50 11.79 7.46
C ASN A 147 -3.43 12.18 8.61
N PHE A 148 -2.95 12.09 9.86
CA PHE A 148 -3.72 12.38 11.09
C PHE A 148 -4.91 11.42 11.36
N ARG A 149 -5.06 10.34 10.57
CA ARG A 149 -5.99 9.24 10.85
C ARG A 149 -5.19 8.08 11.44
N LYS A 150 -5.53 7.67 12.66
CA LYS A 150 -4.92 6.53 13.34
C LYS A 150 -5.03 5.26 12.51
N ILE A 151 -4.00 4.42 12.54
CA ILE A 151 -3.94 3.20 11.73
C ILE A 151 -5.08 2.21 12.05
N GLU A 152 -5.52 2.11 13.30
CA GLU A 152 -6.65 1.24 13.71
C GLU A 152 -7.96 1.58 12.96
N LEU A 153 -8.12 2.82 12.51
CA LEU A 153 -9.31 3.28 11.81
C LEU A 153 -9.27 2.99 10.30
N TRP A 154 -8.13 2.54 9.75
CA TRP A 154 -7.97 2.27 8.32
C TRP A 154 -8.43 0.86 7.90
N TYR A 155 -9.03 0.09 8.80
CA TYR A 155 -9.62 -1.20 8.46
C TYR A 155 -11.12 -1.04 8.09
N PRO A 156 -11.59 -1.66 6.99
CA PRO A 156 -10.86 -2.61 6.12
C PRO A 156 -10.15 -1.97 4.91
N GLU A 157 -10.21 -0.65 4.73
CA GLU A 157 -9.77 -0.01 3.48
C GLU A 157 -8.28 -0.24 3.16
N LEU A 158 -7.39 -0.06 4.13
CA LEU A 158 -5.95 -0.20 3.92
C LEU A 158 -5.50 -1.64 3.63
N PRO A 159 -5.95 -2.69 4.35
CA PRO A 159 -5.67 -4.08 3.96
C PRO A 159 -6.09 -4.40 2.52
N ARG A 160 -7.26 -3.91 2.08
CA ARG A 160 -7.75 -4.11 0.69
C ARG A 160 -6.84 -3.43 -0.32
N ILE A 161 -6.43 -2.19 -0.03
CA ILE A 161 -5.49 -1.42 -0.87
C ILE A 161 -4.14 -2.11 -0.94
N LEU A 162 -3.58 -2.53 0.19
CA LEU A 162 -2.29 -3.22 0.27
C LEU A 162 -2.32 -4.53 -0.50
N SER A 163 -3.36 -5.33 -0.34
CA SER A 163 -3.51 -6.63 -1.03
C SER A 163 -3.68 -6.44 -2.54
N SER A 164 -4.45 -5.43 -2.97
CA SER A 164 -4.62 -5.10 -4.38
C SER A 164 -3.33 -4.56 -5.00
N PHE A 165 -2.60 -3.72 -4.28
CA PHE A 165 -1.31 -3.19 -4.72
C PHE A 165 -0.27 -4.31 -4.85
N LEU A 166 -0.17 -5.18 -3.84
CA LEU A 166 0.66 -6.38 -3.88
C LEU A 166 0.37 -7.22 -5.12
N ARG A 167 -0.91 -7.50 -5.39
CA ARG A 167 -1.33 -8.27 -6.57
C ARG A 167 -0.88 -7.59 -7.87
N GLU A 168 -1.03 -6.28 -7.99
CA GLU A 168 -0.60 -5.60 -9.22
C GLU A 168 0.93 -5.68 -9.40
N GLN A 169 1.69 -5.45 -8.33
CA GLN A 169 3.17 -5.42 -8.40
C GLN A 169 3.79 -6.77 -8.74
N ILE A 170 3.21 -7.88 -8.30
CA ILE A 170 3.77 -9.22 -8.57
C ILE A 170 3.16 -9.91 -9.80
N LYS A 171 2.11 -9.34 -10.42
CA LYS A 171 1.29 -9.99 -11.46
C LYS A 171 2.12 -10.54 -12.62
N GLU A 172 2.94 -9.70 -13.25
CA GLU A 172 3.68 -10.05 -14.46
C GLU A 172 4.77 -11.12 -14.20
N GLU A 173 5.52 -10.94 -13.11
CA GLU A 173 6.57 -11.88 -12.72
C GLU A 173 5.99 -13.22 -12.27
N LEU A 174 4.86 -13.20 -11.56
CA LEU A 174 4.18 -14.40 -11.10
C LEU A 174 3.66 -15.22 -12.28
N LEU A 175 3.01 -14.57 -13.25
CA LEU A 175 2.55 -15.23 -14.47
C LEU A 175 3.72 -15.86 -15.24
N THR A 176 4.84 -15.14 -15.36
CA THR A 176 6.05 -15.66 -16.01
C THR A 176 6.58 -16.91 -15.29
N LYS A 177 6.61 -16.92 -13.95
CA LYS A 177 7.03 -18.10 -13.18
C LYS A 177 6.03 -19.25 -13.32
N PHE A 178 4.73 -18.99 -13.37
CA PHE A 178 3.70 -20.02 -13.56
C PHE A 178 3.79 -20.69 -14.92
N CYS A 179 4.01 -19.91 -16.00
CA CYS A 179 4.23 -20.47 -17.33
C CYS A 179 5.45 -21.39 -17.37
N LYS A 180 6.54 -21.01 -16.67
CA LYS A 180 7.74 -21.86 -16.57
C LYS A 180 7.48 -23.15 -15.78
N LEU A 181 6.68 -23.07 -14.72
CA LEU A 181 6.36 -24.22 -13.87
C LEU A 181 5.41 -25.20 -14.58
N ALA A 182 4.43 -24.69 -15.32
CA ALA A 182 3.49 -25.51 -16.08
C ALA A 182 4.10 -26.08 -17.37
N GLY A 183 5.20 -25.53 -17.88
CA GLY A 183 5.86 -25.93 -19.12
C GLY A 183 5.29 -25.22 -20.36
N SER A 184 3.97 -25.01 -20.43
CA SER A 184 3.34 -24.20 -21.47
C SER A 184 2.12 -23.41 -20.95
N VAL A 185 1.71 -22.39 -21.72
CA VAL A 185 0.47 -21.62 -21.42
C VAL A 185 -0.78 -22.50 -21.55
N LYS A 186 -0.74 -23.50 -22.44
CA LYS A 186 -1.86 -24.43 -22.64
C LYS A 186 -2.06 -25.31 -21.39
N ASP A 187 -0.98 -25.82 -20.84
CA ASP A 187 -0.99 -26.63 -19.61
C ASP A 187 -1.33 -25.78 -18.36
N LEU A 188 -1.04 -24.47 -18.42
CA LEU A 188 -1.43 -23.54 -17.37
C LEU A 188 -2.96 -23.35 -17.33
N ILE A 189 -3.61 -23.22 -18.48
CA ILE A 189 -5.05 -22.95 -18.61
C ILE A 189 -5.90 -24.23 -18.58
N GLU A 190 -5.29 -25.40 -18.78
CA GLU A 190 -6.01 -26.69 -18.76
C GLU A 190 -6.83 -26.88 -17.47
N GLY A 191 -8.15 -27.06 -17.63
CA GLY A 191 -9.10 -27.22 -16.54
C GLY A 191 -9.68 -25.91 -15.96
N PHE A 192 -9.36 -24.75 -16.51
CA PHE A 192 -9.86 -23.45 -16.06
C PHE A 192 -10.57 -22.69 -17.21
N GLU A 193 -11.75 -22.13 -16.93
CA GLU A 193 -12.40 -21.18 -17.83
C GLU A 193 -11.80 -19.79 -17.62
N VAL A 194 -10.78 -19.45 -18.40
CA VAL A 194 -10.05 -18.19 -18.25
C VAL A 194 -10.53 -17.18 -19.29
N SER A 195 -11.19 -16.12 -18.85
CA SER A 195 -11.59 -15.00 -19.72
C SER A 195 -10.45 -13.98 -19.95
N GLU A 196 -9.58 -13.81 -18.96
CA GLU A 196 -8.37 -12.98 -19.02
C GLU A 196 -7.21 -13.73 -18.33
N LEU A 197 -6.04 -13.79 -18.97
CA LEU A 197 -4.88 -14.52 -18.44
C LEU A 197 -4.28 -13.79 -17.22
N SER A 198 -4.87 -14.02 -16.05
CA SER A 198 -4.42 -13.52 -14.76
C SER A 198 -3.83 -14.66 -13.94
N PRO A 199 -2.66 -14.47 -13.28
CA PRO A 199 -2.10 -15.51 -12.40
C PRO A 199 -3.04 -15.83 -11.23
N TYR A 200 -3.94 -14.89 -10.88
CA TYR A 200 -4.83 -15.01 -9.74
C TYR A 200 -5.99 -15.99 -9.95
N GLU A 201 -6.30 -16.37 -11.19
CA GLU A 201 -7.25 -17.46 -11.48
C GLU A 201 -6.71 -18.82 -11.00
N PHE A 202 -5.37 -18.96 -10.90
CA PHE A 202 -4.72 -20.20 -10.47
C PHE A 202 -4.30 -20.19 -9.00
N VAL A 203 -3.89 -19.01 -8.51
CA VAL A 203 -3.52 -18.77 -7.12
C VAL A 203 -4.12 -17.46 -6.64
N GLU A 204 -5.16 -17.55 -5.83
CA GLU A 204 -5.81 -16.36 -5.30
C GLU A 204 -5.00 -15.80 -4.13
N ILE A 205 -4.92 -14.47 -4.11
CA ILE A 205 -4.45 -13.71 -2.95
C ILE A 205 -5.64 -12.88 -2.45
N GLU A 206 -6.11 -13.19 -1.24
CA GLU A 206 -7.30 -12.57 -0.66
C GLU A 206 -7.15 -11.04 -0.59
N LYS A 207 -8.10 -10.33 -1.19
CA LYS A 207 -8.13 -8.87 -1.25
C LYS A 207 -9.40 -8.27 -0.67
N ASP A 208 -10.45 -9.06 -0.47
CA ASP A 208 -11.80 -8.60 -0.14
C ASP A 208 -12.08 -8.78 1.36
N TRP A 209 -11.26 -8.12 2.18
CA TRP A 209 -11.33 -8.15 3.64
C TRP A 209 -12.63 -7.52 4.15
N GLY A 210 -13.53 -8.33 4.71
CA GLY A 210 -14.77 -7.89 5.35
C GLY A 210 -14.61 -7.53 6.84
N PRO A 211 -15.67 -7.03 7.50
CA PRO A 211 -15.70 -6.93 8.95
C PRO A 211 -15.63 -8.32 9.61
N ARG A 212 -14.98 -8.42 10.77
CA ARG A 212 -14.79 -9.66 11.54
C ARG A 212 -14.21 -10.82 10.71
N HIS A 213 -13.31 -10.47 9.78
CA HIS A 213 -12.62 -11.43 8.92
C HIS A 213 -11.75 -12.35 9.77
N LEU A 214 -11.80 -13.65 9.48
CA LEU A 214 -11.15 -14.70 10.25
C LEU A 214 -10.06 -15.37 9.43
N PHE A 215 -8.95 -15.73 10.08
CA PHE A 215 -7.94 -16.60 9.51
C PHE A 215 -7.76 -17.86 10.39
N ARG A 216 -7.38 -18.98 9.79
CA ARG A 216 -7.10 -20.22 10.55
C ARG A 216 -5.92 -19.99 11.49
N ALA A 217 -6.09 -20.32 12.76
CA ALA A 217 -5.07 -20.12 13.78
C ALA A 217 -3.84 -21.02 13.52
N PRO A 218 -2.62 -20.61 13.92
CA PRO A 218 -1.44 -21.47 13.82
C PRO A 218 -1.64 -22.74 14.66
N TYR A 219 -1.09 -23.85 14.19
CA TYR A 219 -1.25 -25.20 14.75
C TYR A 219 -2.68 -25.74 14.78
N SER A 220 -3.67 -25.03 14.23
CA SER A 220 -5.02 -25.57 14.08
C SER A 220 -5.11 -26.55 12.92
N LEU A 221 -5.89 -27.61 13.12
CA LEU A 221 -6.22 -28.59 12.09
C LEU A 221 -7.13 -27.98 11.01
N HIS A 222 -7.01 -28.50 9.81
CA HIS A 222 -7.97 -28.30 8.74
C HIS A 222 -9.04 -29.40 8.81
N GLU A 223 -10.30 -29.02 8.65
CA GLU A 223 -11.48 -29.88 8.88
C GLU A 223 -11.54 -31.04 7.88
N LYS A 224 -11.25 -30.76 6.61
CA LYS A 224 -11.27 -31.74 5.52
C LYS A 224 -10.01 -32.60 5.41
N THR A 225 -8.82 -32.01 5.56
CA THR A 225 -7.54 -32.70 5.31
C THR A 225 -6.88 -33.20 6.59
N TYR A 226 -7.29 -32.71 7.76
CA TYR A 226 -6.65 -32.93 9.06
C TYR A 226 -5.16 -32.56 9.13
N LEU A 227 -4.68 -31.80 8.14
CA LEU A 227 -3.35 -31.22 8.17
C LEU A 227 -3.33 -30.00 9.07
N VAL A 228 -2.21 -29.78 9.72
CA VAL A 228 -1.99 -28.70 10.67
C VAL A 228 -1.59 -27.42 9.93
N SER A 229 -2.11 -26.27 10.35
CA SER A 229 -1.63 -24.97 9.88
C SER A 229 -0.30 -24.61 10.54
N VAL A 230 0.82 -25.05 9.96
CA VAL A 230 2.15 -24.98 10.60
C VAL A 230 2.85 -23.67 10.29
N PRO A 231 3.29 -22.87 11.28
CA PRO A 231 4.27 -21.81 11.07
C PRO A 231 5.61 -22.37 10.60
N ILE A 232 6.20 -21.76 9.57
CA ILE A 232 7.46 -22.20 8.95
C ILE A 232 8.40 -21.03 8.73
N GLU A 233 9.70 -21.32 8.63
CA GLU A 233 10.69 -20.35 8.18
C GLU A 233 10.66 -20.17 6.66
N GLU A 234 11.12 -19.01 6.20
CA GLU A 234 11.19 -18.71 4.76
C GLU A 234 11.97 -19.77 3.96
N LYS A 235 13.10 -20.24 4.51
CA LYS A 235 13.96 -21.24 3.85
C LYS A 235 13.25 -22.58 3.64
N GLU A 236 12.24 -22.88 4.45
CA GLU A 236 11.52 -24.14 4.43
C GLU A 236 10.40 -24.16 3.36
N ILE A 237 10.02 -23.01 2.80
CA ILE A 237 8.90 -22.90 1.84
C ILE A 237 9.14 -23.79 0.61
N LYS A 238 10.35 -23.76 0.03
CA LYS A 238 10.71 -24.56 -1.16
C LYS A 238 10.56 -26.05 -0.92
N GLU A 239 11.09 -26.51 0.21
CA GLU A 239 11.19 -27.92 0.56
C GLU A 239 9.91 -28.46 1.21
N PHE A 240 8.96 -27.58 1.55
CA PHE A 240 7.75 -27.95 2.27
C PHE A 240 6.92 -29.00 1.51
N LYS A 241 6.48 -30.04 2.21
CA LYS A 241 5.57 -31.07 1.69
C LYS A 241 4.37 -31.20 2.60
N GLU A 242 3.21 -31.56 2.04
CA GLU A 242 1.98 -31.76 2.82
C GLU A 242 2.17 -32.76 3.97
N GLU A 243 3.03 -33.77 3.78
CA GLU A 243 3.34 -34.75 4.82
C GLU A 243 3.98 -34.15 6.08
N PHE A 244 4.65 -33.00 5.96
CA PHE A 244 5.26 -32.32 7.11
C PHE A 244 4.20 -31.64 7.99
N ALA A 245 3.00 -31.44 7.46
CA ALA A 245 1.86 -30.88 8.20
C ALA A 245 1.03 -31.95 8.93
N LYS A 246 1.44 -33.22 8.95
CA LYS A 246 0.73 -34.27 9.68
C LYS A 246 0.87 -34.09 11.19
N PRO A 247 -0.21 -34.23 11.98
CA PRO A 247 -0.21 -33.99 13.43
C PRO A 247 0.92 -34.70 14.20
N GLU A 248 1.30 -35.91 13.78
CA GLU A 248 2.32 -36.73 14.45
C GLU A 248 3.75 -36.24 14.21
N ARG A 249 3.97 -35.43 13.17
CA ARG A 249 5.29 -34.93 12.75
C ARG A 249 5.55 -33.49 13.20
N ILE A 250 4.53 -32.79 13.70
CA ILE A 250 4.64 -31.38 14.08
C ILE A 250 5.52 -31.18 15.30
N LYS A 251 6.49 -30.28 15.18
CA LYS A 251 7.18 -29.67 16.32
C LYS A 251 6.61 -28.28 16.56
N ILE A 252 6.13 -28.05 17.78
CA ILE A 252 5.52 -26.78 18.19
C ILE A 252 6.63 -25.89 18.75
N CYS A 253 7.22 -25.06 17.87
CA CYS A 253 8.38 -24.23 18.21
C CYS A 253 8.29 -22.80 17.67
N LEU A 254 7.62 -22.57 16.55
CA LEU A 254 7.53 -21.25 15.90
C LEU A 254 6.22 -20.55 16.24
N GLY A 255 6.28 -19.24 16.47
CA GLY A 255 5.11 -18.38 16.58
C GLY A 255 4.61 -17.88 15.22
N PHE A 256 3.48 -17.17 15.23
CA PHE A 256 2.91 -16.49 14.07
C PHE A 256 2.41 -15.11 14.54
N LEU A 257 2.68 -14.06 13.75
CA LEU A 257 2.48 -12.65 14.15
C LEU A 257 3.26 -12.22 15.41
N ASP A 258 4.40 -12.86 15.67
CA ASP A 258 5.28 -12.59 16.82
C ASP A 258 6.48 -11.69 16.48
N LYS A 259 6.62 -11.29 15.22
CA LYS A 259 7.68 -10.40 14.74
C LYS A 259 7.18 -8.98 14.54
N ALA A 260 7.89 -8.01 15.11
CA ALA A 260 7.59 -6.60 14.97
C ALA A 260 8.86 -5.77 14.76
N GLU A 261 8.82 -4.87 13.78
CA GLU A 261 9.78 -3.80 13.56
C GLU A 261 9.00 -2.50 13.33
N GLU A 262 9.10 -1.59 14.29
CA GLU A 262 8.28 -0.38 14.33
C GLU A 262 8.42 0.45 13.04
N ASN A 263 7.30 0.88 12.47
CA ASN A 263 7.24 1.75 11.29
C ASN A 263 7.84 1.17 9.98
N CYS A 264 8.10 -0.13 9.90
CA CYS A 264 8.69 -0.74 8.69
C CYS A 264 7.73 -0.71 7.48
N MET A 265 6.42 -0.61 7.72
CA MET A 265 5.39 -0.59 6.68
C MET A 265 5.21 0.78 5.98
N ASN A 266 5.86 1.85 6.46
CA ASN A 266 5.58 3.23 6.01
C ASN A 266 5.71 3.43 4.50
N GLU A 267 6.83 3.00 3.91
CA GLU A 267 7.10 3.20 2.48
C GLU A 267 6.09 2.43 1.63
N LEU A 268 5.80 1.17 1.99
CA LEU A 268 4.82 0.34 1.29
C LEU A 268 3.42 0.96 1.34
N ILE A 269 2.99 1.47 2.50
CA ILE A 269 1.68 2.11 2.64
C ILE A 269 1.60 3.39 1.82
N LEU A 270 2.65 4.22 1.83
CA LEU A 270 2.68 5.45 1.05
C LEU A 270 2.55 5.17 -0.45
N ASP A 271 3.30 4.19 -0.97
CA ASP A 271 3.24 3.79 -2.38
C ASP A 271 1.88 3.17 -2.74
N ALA A 272 1.33 2.30 -1.88
CA ALA A 272 0.04 1.67 -2.11
C ALA A 272 -1.11 2.70 -2.13
N LEU A 273 -1.13 3.65 -1.19
CA LEU A 273 -2.12 4.74 -1.18
C LEU A 273 -1.97 5.67 -2.39
N HIS A 274 -0.73 5.89 -2.82
CA HIS A 274 -0.43 6.64 -4.03
C HIS A 274 -1.01 6.00 -5.28
N TRP A 275 -0.72 4.71 -5.45
CA TRP A 275 -1.23 3.90 -6.54
C TRP A 275 -2.76 3.87 -6.53
N TRP A 276 -3.37 3.64 -5.36
CA TRP A 276 -4.82 3.63 -5.20
C TRP A 276 -5.47 4.95 -5.63
N ARG A 277 -4.92 6.09 -5.18
CA ARG A 277 -5.43 7.42 -5.57
C ARG A 277 -5.31 7.67 -7.07
N ASN A 278 -4.31 7.11 -7.73
CA ASN A 278 -4.16 7.23 -9.17
C ASN A 278 -5.20 6.37 -9.92
N LEU A 279 -5.47 5.16 -9.42
CA LEU A 279 -6.55 4.32 -9.95
C LEU A 279 -7.92 4.98 -9.80
N GLU A 280 -8.23 5.57 -8.65
CA GLU A 280 -9.51 6.28 -8.45
C GLU A 280 -9.70 7.41 -9.47
N LYS A 281 -8.64 8.17 -9.75
CA LYS A 281 -8.68 9.23 -10.78
C LYS A 281 -8.89 8.67 -12.17
N GLU A 282 -8.26 7.55 -12.49
CA GLU A 282 -8.41 6.90 -13.79
C GLU A 282 -9.80 6.29 -13.96
N HIS A 283 -10.34 5.63 -12.93
CA HIS A 283 -11.70 5.13 -12.91
C HIS A 283 -12.71 6.27 -13.11
N PHE A 284 -12.56 7.36 -12.35
CA PHE A 284 -13.40 8.54 -12.50
C PHE A 284 -13.29 9.17 -13.91
N ARG A 285 -12.10 9.17 -14.50
CA ARG A 285 -11.88 9.60 -15.89
C ARG A 285 -12.61 8.70 -16.89
N LEU A 286 -12.58 7.38 -16.68
CA LEU A 286 -13.27 6.40 -17.53
C LEU A 286 -14.79 6.54 -17.42
N GLU A 287 -15.33 6.75 -16.22
CA GLU A 287 -16.77 7.02 -16.02
C GLU A 287 -17.23 8.31 -16.71
N ILE A 288 -16.49 9.40 -16.53
CA ILE A 288 -16.75 10.66 -17.26
C ILE A 288 -16.70 10.41 -18.78
N GLY A 289 -15.73 9.62 -19.25
CA GLY A 289 -15.60 9.27 -20.67
C GLY A 289 -16.81 8.48 -21.20
N LYS A 290 -17.37 7.54 -20.42
CA LYS A 290 -18.60 6.82 -20.77
C LYS A 290 -19.80 7.76 -20.84
N GLU A 291 -19.92 8.70 -19.90
CA GLU A 291 -21.01 9.67 -19.86
C GLU A 291 -20.94 10.67 -21.04
N ILE A 292 -19.74 11.14 -21.41
CA ILE A 292 -19.54 11.99 -22.60
C ILE A 292 -19.98 11.23 -23.87
N LYS A 293 -19.58 9.96 -24.03
CA LYS A 293 -20.00 9.13 -25.17
C LYS A 293 -21.52 8.98 -25.26
N ARG A 294 -22.20 8.83 -24.11
CA ARG A 294 -23.66 8.77 -24.05
C ARG A 294 -24.30 10.09 -24.49
N LEU A 295 -23.82 11.22 -23.96
CA LEU A 295 -24.29 12.55 -24.35
C LEU A 295 -24.08 12.82 -25.84
N ASP A 296 -22.96 12.38 -26.41
CA ASP A 296 -22.71 12.47 -27.86
C ASP A 296 -23.71 11.69 -28.70
N GLY A 297 -24.13 10.51 -28.24
CA GLY A 297 -25.18 9.74 -28.89
C GLY A 297 -26.53 10.48 -28.87
N GLU A 298 -26.91 11.05 -27.71
CA GLU A 298 -28.15 11.80 -27.55
C GLU A 298 -28.16 13.09 -28.39
N ILE A 299 -27.04 13.83 -28.44
CA ILE A 299 -26.89 15.03 -29.29
C ILE A 299 -27.02 14.66 -30.77
N LYS A 300 -26.32 13.61 -31.24
CA LYS A 300 -26.41 13.18 -32.64
C LYS A 300 -27.84 12.79 -33.04
N LYS A 301 -28.59 12.14 -32.14
CA LYS A 301 -29.98 11.76 -32.38
C LYS A 301 -30.87 13.00 -32.55
N LEU A 302 -30.74 13.99 -31.66
CA LEU A 302 -31.51 15.24 -31.74
C LEU A 302 -31.09 16.14 -32.91
N GLU A 303 -29.81 16.12 -33.31
CA GLU A 303 -29.35 16.81 -34.52
C GLU A 303 -29.94 16.20 -35.80
N ALA A 304 -30.08 14.86 -35.84
CA ALA A 304 -30.76 14.18 -36.94
C ALA A 304 -32.27 14.49 -36.95
N GLU A 305 -32.93 14.47 -35.79
CA GLU A 305 -34.34 14.83 -35.64
C GLU A 305 -34.61 16.29 -36.05
N LEU A 306 -33.69 17.20 -35.68
CA LEU A 306 -33.78 18.61 -36.11
C LEU A 306 -33.68 18.73 -37.63
N LYS A 307 -32.81 17.96 -38.28
CA LYS A 307 -32.64 17.96 -39.74
C LYS A 307 -33.87 17.41 -40.45
N GLU A 308 -34.48 16.34 -39.92
CA GLU A 308 -35.75 15.80 -40.44
C GLU A 308 -36.86 16.85 -40.34
N LYS A 309 -36.95 17.57 -39.20
CA LYS A 309 -37.89 18.68 -39.02
C LYS A 309 -37.59 19.86 -39.96
N ASP A 310 -36.33 20.10 -40.31
CA ASP A 310 -35.95 21.09 -41.32
C ASP A 310 -36.45 20.70 -42.72
N GLU A 311 -36.37 19.42 -43.08
CA GLU A 311 -36.92 18.88 -44.33
C GLU A 311 -38.46 18.95 -44.34
N GLU A 312 -39.13 18.57 -43.24
CA GLU A 312 -40.59 18.71 -43.08
C GLU A 312 -41.06 20.15 -43.25
N TYR A 313 -40.31 21.11 -42.68
CA TYR A 313 -40.61 22.53 -42.81
C TYR A 313 -40.49 23.01 -44.26
N ASN A 314 -39.42 22.62 -44.95
CA ASN A 314 -39.21 22.97 -46.36
C ASN A 314 -40.34 22.40 -47.25
N GLN A 315 -40.81 21.17 -46.95
CA GLN A 315 -41.96 20.58 -47.64
C GLN A 315 -43.27 21.31 -47.34
N ALA A 316 -43.50 21.73 -46.09
CA ALA A 316 -44.68 22.50 -45.71
C ALA A 316 -44.67 23.91 -46.35
N PHE A 317 -43.50 24.53 -46.46
CA PHE A 317 -43.28 25.80 -47.13
C PHE A 317 -43.65 25.74 -48.62
N LEU A 318 -43.20 24.70 -49.33
CA LEU A 318 -43.56 24.45 -50.74
C LEU A 318 -45.08 24.30 -50.93
N LYS A 319 -45.79 23.75 -49.93
CA LYS A 319 -47.24 23.56 -49.93
C LYS A 319 -48.05 24.76 -49.41
N LYS A 320 -47.39 25.85 -48.99
CA LYS A 320 -48.00 27.07 -48.40
C LYS A 320 -48.89 26.82 -47.17
N ASP A 321 -48.64 25.76 -46.40
CA ASP A 321 -49.41 25.38 -45.20
C ASP A 321 -48.87 26.10 -43.95
N ARG A 322 -49.49 27.24 -43.59
CA ARG A 322 -49.04 28.10 -42.48
C ARG A 322 -49.15 27.42 -41.10
N GLU A 323 -50.25 26.74 -40.82
CA GLU A 323 -50.44 26.11 -39.50
C GLU A 323 -49.42 25.00 -39.24
N ARG A 324 -49.07 24.24 -40.29
CA ARG A 324 -48.07 23.17 -40.19
C ARG A 324 -46.67 23.73 -39.98
N MET A 325 -46.33 24.85 -40.61
CA MET A 325 -45.05 25.54 -40.38
C MET A 325 -44.91 26.01 -38.93
N GLU A 326 -45.94 26.62 -38.34
CA GLU A 326 -45.91 27.08 -36.94
C GLU A 326 -45.73 25.92 -35.94
N ARG A 327 -46.40 24.78 -36.17
CA ARG A 327 -46.24 23.58 -35.33
C ARG A 327 -44.81 23.02 -35.38
N ILE A 328 -44.25 22.89 -36.60
CA ILE A 328 -42.88 22.39 -36.79
C ILE A 328 -41.87 23.36 -36.15
N GLU A 329 -42.10 24.67 -36.25
CA GLU A 329 -41.21 25.67 -35.67
C GLU A 329 -41.21 25.64 -34.13
N MET A 330 -42.35 25.37 -33.50
CA MET A 330 -42.41 25.10 -32.06
C MET A 330 -41.66 23.83 -31.66
N GLU A 331 -41.78 22.74 -32.42
CA GLU A 331 -41.05 21.49 -32.18
C GLU A 331 -39.54 21.69 -32.31
N LYS A 332 -39.09 22.35 -33.39
CA LYS A 332 -37.68 22.74 -33.58
C LYS A 332 -37.16 23.58 -32.42
N ARG A 333 -37.97 24.49 -31.87
CA ARG A 333 -37.58 25.32 -30.73
C ARG A 333 -37.34 24.49 -29.47
N LYS A 334 -38.19 23.50 -29.19
CA LYS A 334 -38.01 22.53 -28.09
C LYS A 334 -36.74 21.69 -28.30
N ILE A 335 -36.54 21.15 -29.51
CA ILE A 335 -35.35 20.39 -29.85
C ILE A 335 -34.09 21.24 -29.64
N LYS A 336 -34.05 22.46 -30.17
CA LYS A 336 -32.92 23.40 -30.02
C LYS A 336 -32.62 23.72 -28.55
N GLN A 337 -33.63 23.89 -27.70
CA GLN A 337 -33.44 24.11 -26.26
C GLN A 337 -32.81 22.89 -25.57
N THR A 338 -33.31 21.69 -25.83
CA THR A 338 -32.74 20.45 -25.30
C THR A 338 -31.31 20.22 -25.79
N LEU A 339 -31.06 20.52 -27.07
CA LEU A 339 -29.75 20.37 -27.71
C LEU A 339 -28.73 21.36 -27.11
N ALA A 340 -29.14 22.59 -26.82
CA ALA A 340 -28.31 23.57 -26.10
C ALA A 340 -27.98 23.09 -24.68
N TRP A 341 -28.96 22.57 -23.94
CA TRP A 341 -28.75 22.03 -22.60
C TRP A 341 -27.79 20.83 -22.60
N LEU A 342 -27.95 19.88 -23.53
CA LEU A 342 -27.06 18.72 -23.68
C LEU A 342 -25.64 19.12 -24.07
N LYS A 343 -25.49 20.09 -24.97
CA LYS A 343 -24.17 20.62 -25.38
C LYS A 343 -23.44 21.28 -24.22
N GLU A 344 -24.15 22.04 -23.37
CA GLU A 344 -23.54 22.64 -22.18
C GLU A 344 -23.16 21.58 -21.15
N ARG A 345 -24.03 20.61 -20.88
CA ARG A 345 -23.73 19.49 -19.97
C ARG A 345 -22.54 18.65 -20.46
N LYS A 346 -22.43 18.43 -21.77
CA LYS A 346 -21.26 17.77 -22.37
C LYS A 346 -19.99 18.60 -22.14
N ARG A 347 -20.05 19.92 -22.35
CA ARG A 347 -18.93 20.85 -22.13
C ARG A 347 -18.46 20.83 -20.66
N GLU A 348 -19.37 20.81 -19.70
CA GLU A 348 -19.04 20.67 -18.27
C GLU A 348 -18.27 19.37 -18.01
N LYS A 349 -18.75 18.26 -18.56
CA LYS A 349 -18.09 16.95 -18.42
C LYS A 349 -16.74 16.90 -19.11
N GLU A 350 -16.57 17.55 -20.26
CA GLU A 350 -15.27 17.71 -20.93
C GLU A 350 -14.30 18.59 -20.13
N ILE A 351 -14.78 19.65 -19.47
CA ILE A 351 -13.97 20.47 -18.57
C ILE A 351 -13.53 19.66 -17.36
N MET A 352 -14.44 18.88 -16.76
CA MET A 352 -14.08 17.92 -15.71
C MET A 352 -13.05 16.93 -16.24
N MET A 353 -13.28 16.31 -17.40
CA MET A 353 -12.34 15.38 -18.02
C MET A 353 -10.96 16.01 -18.22
N LYS A 354 -10.87 17.26 -18.68
CA LYS A 354 -9.61 18.00 -18.83
C LYS A 354 -8.91 18.28 -17.50
N LYS A 355 -9.68 18.57 -16.43
CA LYS A 355 -9.16 18.72 -15.06
C LYS A 355 -8.53 17.42 -14.55
N TYR A 356 -9.11 16.27 -14.88
CA TYR A 356 -8.59 14.94 -14.54
C TYR A 356 -7.62 14.35 -15.60
N ALA A 357 -7.55 14.93 -16.80
CA ALA A 357 -6.66 14.56 -17.89
C ALA A 357 -5.38 15.39 -17.94
N GLY A 358 -5.27 16.44 -17.11
CA GLY A 358 -4.00 17.10 -16.86
C GLY A 358 -2.95 16.03 -16.57
N LYS A 359 -1.82 16.08 -17.31
CA LYS A 359 -0.65 15.24 -17.08
C LYS A 359 -0.55 15.00 -15.59
N VAL A 360 -0.47 13.73 -15.21
CA VAL A 360 -0.02 13.26 -13.92
C VAL A 360 0.92 14.33 -13.43
N ASP A 361 0.48 15.08 -12.42
CA ASP A 361 1.46 15.57 -11.50
C ASP A 361 2.17 14.28 -11.10
N GLN A 362 3.33 14.03 -11.69
CA GLN A 362 4.46 13.50 -10.97
C GLN A 362 4.76 14.56 -9.89
N ALA A 363 3.79 14.80 -9.01
CA ALA A 363 4.05 14.81 -7.63
C ALA A 363 4.28 13.32 -7.31
N PRO A 364 5.55 12.85 -7.23
CA PRO A 364 5.83 12.03 -6.05
C PRO A 364 5.19 12.77 -4.87
N LEU A 365 4.55 12.08 -3.91
CA LEU A 365 4.13 12.76 -2.68
C LEU A 365 5.38 13.55 -2.28
N THR A 366 5.28 14.87 -2.37
CA THR A 366 6.19 15.69 -1.63
C THR A 366 6.00 15.21 -0.22
N LEU A 367 7.09 14.73 0.40
CA LEU A 367 7.19 14.61 1.85
C LEU A 367 6.33 15.72 2.46
N PRO A 368 5.44 15.44 3.43
CA PRO A 368 4.57 16.44 4.03
C PRO A 368 5.42 17.69 4.22
N SER A 369 5.05 18.77 3.53
CA SER A 369 5.88 19.97 3.34
C SER A 369 6.70 20.15 4.60
N ARG A 370 8.03 19.97 4.55
CA ARG A 370 8.85 20.15 5.75
C ARG A 370 8.48 21.53 6.29
N LYS A 371 7.72 21.57 7.40
CA LYS A 371 7.09 22.79 7.92
C LYS A 371 8.10 23.89 8.28
N THR A 372 9.40 23.59 8.21
CA THR A 372 10.47 24.57 8.27
C THR A 372 10.60 25.31 6.94
N LYS A 373 10.02 26.51 6.87
CA LYS A 373 10.40 27.56 5.88
C LYS A 373 11.82 28.11 6.09
N ILE A 374 12.62 27.47 6.95
CA ILE A 374 13.92 27.96 7.39
C ILE A 374 14.99 27.44 6.41
N LYS A 375 15.78 28.37 5.86
CA LYS A 375 16.96 28.05 5.04
C LYS A 375 18.00 27.32 5.87
N VAL A 376 18.48 26.18 5.39
CA VAL A 376 19.55 25.42 6.05
C VAL A 376 20.90 26.07 5.75
N ARG A 377 21.68 26.40 6.79
CA ARG A 377 23.04 26.95 6.66
C ARG A 377 24.05 25.84 6.32
N GLU A 378 25.12 26.21 5.61
CA GLU A 378 26.16 25.28 5.12
C GLU A 378 26.81 24.46 6.24
N GLU A 379 26.94 25.03 7.44
CA GLU A 379 27.48 24.35 8.63
C GLU A 379 26.72 23.06 8.98
N PHE A 380 25.44 22.95 8.61
CA PHE A 380 24.58 21.80 8.87
C PHE A 380 24.47 20.82 7.68
N PHE A 381 25.20 21.05 6.58
CA PHE A 381 25.17 20.16 5.43
C PHE A 381 25.79 18.80 5.72
N ALA A 382 25.36 17.79 4.96
CA ALA A 382 25.92 16.45 5.05
C ALA A 382 27.42 16.43 4.64
N PRO A 383 28.25 15.54 5.22
CA PRO A 383 29.68 15.46 4.92
C PRO A 383 29.99 15.32 3.42
N CYS A 384 29.20 14.52 2.70
CA CYS A 384 29.34 14.34 1.26
C CYS A 384 29.07 15.63 0.46
N ILE A 385 28.11 16.46 0.89
CA ILE A 385 27.80 17.74 0.25
C ILE A 385 28.90 18.76 0.52
N LYS A 386 29.42 18.80 1.75
CA LYS A 386 30.57 19.65 2.11
C LYS A 386 31.79 19.32 1.27
N LYS A 387 32.11 18.03 1.13
CA LYS A 387 33.20 17.55 0.26
C LYS A 387 33.01 17.93 -1.20
N ILE A 388 31.77 17.82 -1.73
CA ILE A 388 31.51 18.30 -3.09
C ILE A 388 31.86 19.79 -3.20
N LEU A 389 31.42 20.62 -2.25
CA LEU A 389 31.67 22.08 -2.26
C LEU A 389 33.16 22.44 -2.06
N GLU A 390 33.92 21.61 -1.34
CA GLU A 390 35.38 21.73 -1.20
C GLU A 390 36.11 21.53 -2.53
N GLY A 391 35.58 20.70 -3.42
CA GLY A 391 36.09 20.48 -4.78
C GLY A 391 36.17 19.00 -5.13
N ILE A 392 36.06 18.67 -6.42
CA ILE A 392 36.12 17.29 -6.93
C ILE A 392 36.86 17.23 -8.27
N GLU A 393 37.60 16.14 -8.49
CA GLU A 393 38.32 15.89 -9.74
C GLU A 393 37.43 15.22 -10.79
N ASP A 394 36.71 14.17 -10.39
CA ASP A 394 35.75 13.41 -11.21
C ASP A 394 34.30 13.57 -10.71
N GLY A 395 33.31 13.37 -11.57
CA GLY A 395 31.89 13.41 -11.23
C GLY A 395 31.21 14.78 -11.32
N ARG A 396 31.88 15.80 -11.88
CA ARG A 396 31.42 17.21 -11.91
C ARG A 396 29.96 17.41 -12.34
N LYS A 397 29.50 16.70 -13.38
CA LYS A 397 28.10 16.75 -13.87
C LYS A 397 27.10 16.14 -12.89
N ARG A 398 27.48 15.03 -12.24
CA ARG A 398 26.66 14.29 -11.27
C ARG A 398 26.54 15.10 -9.98
N SER A 399 27.65 15.66 -9.53
CA SER A 399 27.71 16.51 -8.34
C SER A 399 26.98 17.84 -8.53
N CYS A 400 27.02 18.43 -9.72
CA CYS A 400 26.20 19.59 -10.07
C CYS A 400 24.70 19.29 -9.90
N PHE A 401 24.23 18.14 -10.42
CA PHE A 401 22.85 17.68 -10.23
C PHE A 401 22.53 17.47 -8.74
N THR A 402 23.41 16.82 -7.99
CA THR A 402 23.26 16.60 -6.54
C THR A 402 23.17 17.90 -5.75
N LEU A 403 24.00 18.90 -6.07
CA LEU A 403 23.97 20.21 -5.39
C LEU A 403 22.68 20.98 -5.69
N ILE A 404 22.24 21.02 -6.96
CA ILE A 404 20.99 21.71 -7.34
C ILE A 404 19.79 21.11 -6.60
N THR A 405 19.70 19.78 -6.60
CA THR A 405 18.60 19.06 -5.93
C THR A 405 18.65 19.23 -4.41
N TYR A 406 19.84 19.14 -3.81
CA TYR A 406 20.04 19.32 -2.37
C TYR A 406 19.72 20.73 -1.88
N LEU A 407 20.32 21.77 -2.48
CA LEU A 407 20.17 23.17 -2.05
C LEU A 407 18.72 23.64 -2.20
N ARG A 408 18.03 23.23 -3.26
CA ARG A 408 16.62 23.52 -3.48
C ARG A 408 15.73 22.95 -2.37
N LEU A 409 16.04 21.75 -1.88
CA LEU A 409 15.33 21.14 -0.74
C LEU A 409 15.76 21.69 0.63
N CYS A 410 16.86 22.44 0.67
CA CYS A 410 17.33 23.18 1.83
C CYS A 410 16.78 24.62 1.91
N ASN A 411 15.77 24.96 1.08
CA ASN A 411 15.14 26.27 0.96
C ASN A 411 16.10 27.42 0.57
N TRP A 412 17.10 27.15 -0.27
CA TRP A 412 17.89 28.21 -0.90
C TRP A 412 17.13 28.82 -2.08
N SER A 413 17.28 30.14 -2.30
CA SER A 413 16.66 30.80 -3.46
C SER A 413 17.38 30.42 -4.75
N TRP A 414 16.73 30.64 -5.89
CA TRP A 414 17.36 30.33 -7.18
C TRP A 414 18.58 31.20 -7.45
N GLU A 415 18.53 32.47 -7.06
CA GLU A 415 19.63 33.42 -7.18
C GLU A 415 20.85 32.93 -6.38
N GLU A 416 20.64 32.49 -5.14
CA GLU A 416 21.70 31.97 -4.27
C GLU A 416 22.28 30.65 -4.79
N ILE A 417 21.44 29.77 -5.33
CA ILE A 417 21.87 28.50 -5.94
C ILE A 417 22.71 28.77 -7.18
N GLU A 418 22.30 29.71 -8.03
CA GLU A 418 23.01 30.07 -9.25
C GLU A 418 24.37 30.70 -8.95
N GLU A 419 24.44 31.62 -7.99
CA GLU A 419 25.68 32.24 -7.55
C GLU A 419 26.65 31.20 -6.98
N LYS A 420 26.18 30.36 -6.04
CA LYS A 420 27.00 29.33 -5.39
C LYS A 420 27.53 28.29 -6.39
N LEU A 421 26.70 27.88 -7.35
CA LEU A 421 27.12 26.91 -8.37
C LEU A 421 28.00 27.52 -9.47
N ALA A 422 27.87 28.81 -9.75
CA ALA A 422 28.78 29.51 -10.65
C ALA A 422 30.18 29.61 -10.03
N GLU A 423 30.27 29.95 -8.74
CA GLU A 423 31.52 29.97 -7.99
C GLU A 423 32.15 28.56 -7.92
N TRP A 424 31.37 27.57 -7.49
CA TRP A 424 31.83 26.18 -7.42
C TRP A 424 32.21 25.61 -8.80
N GLY A 425 31.43 25.92 -9.84
CA GLY A 425 31.67 25.50 -11.22
C GLY A 425 32.99 26.02 -11.76
N LYS A 426 33.35 27.28 -11.47
CA LYS A 426 34.68 27.84 -11.79
C LYS A 426 35.79 27.08 -11.06
N LYS A 427 35.59 26.81 -9.76
CA LYS A 427 36.55 26.10 -8.91
C LYS A 427 36.88 24.68 -9.40
N VAL A 428 35.90 23.94 -9.91
CA VAL A 428 36.08 22.56 -10.42
C VAL A 428 36.26 22.48 -11.94
N GLY A 429 36.29 23.62 -12.66
CA GLY A 429 36.39 23.65 -14.12
C GLY A 429 35.18 23.03 -14.85
N LEU A 430 33.96 23.22 -14.35
CA LEU A 430 32.72 22.83 -15.02
C LEU A 430 32.35 23.85 -16.11
N LYS A 431 32.10 23.39 -17.35
CA LYS A 431 31.68 24.28 -18.44
C LYS A 431 30.36 24.99 -18.08
N GLU A 432 30.35 26.31 -18.24
CA GLU A 432 29.20 27.17 -17.89
C GLU A 432 27.93 26.79 -18.67
N SER A 433 28.06 26.31 -19.91
CA SER A 433 26.93 25.82 -20.72
C SER A 433 26.22 24.63 -20.10
N ILE A 434 26.95 23.72 -19.43
CA ILE A 434 26.40 22.55 -18.75
C ILE A 434 25.65 22.99 -17.49
N LEU A 435 26.24 23.89 -16.70
CA LEU A 435 25.61 24.45 -15.50
C LEU A 435 24.29 25.15 -15.86
N LYS A 436 24.30 26.05 -16.86
CA LYS A 436 23.11 26.74 -17.35
C LYS A 436 22.04 25.79 -17.93
N SER A 437 22.45 24.67 -18.50
CA SER A 437 21.52 23.64 -19.01
C SER A 437 20.83 22.90 -17.85
N GLN A 438 21.61 22.45 -16.85
CA GLN A 438 21.05 21.77 -15.68
C GLN A 438 20.15 22.70 -14.85
N LEU A 439 20.58 23.94 -14.60
CA LEU A 439 19.76 24.94 -13.89
C LEU A 439 18.43 25.20 -14.60
N ARG A 440 18.44 25.39 -15.92
CA ARG A 440 17.21 25.56 -16.72
C ARG A 440 16.32 24.32 -16.66
N GLY A 441 16.90 23.12 -16.72
CA GLY A 441 16.16 21.87 -16.55
C GLY A 441 15.49 21.78 -15.19
N HIS A 442 16.23 22.03 -14.11
CA HIS A 442 15.71 21.95 -12.75
C HIS A 442 14.73 23.08 -12.39
N LYS A 443 14.88 24.30 -12.94
CA LYS A 443 13.92 25.40 -12.77
C LYS A 443 12.53 25.05 -13.33
N LYS A 444 12.49 24.28 -14.42
CA LYS A 444 11.24 23.82 -15.08
C LYS A 444 10.64 22.56 -14.42
N GLN A 445 11.41 21.84 -13.61
CA GLN A 445 11.00 20.60 -12.97
C GLN A 445 10.63 20.84 -11.50
N LYS A 446 9.83 19.95 -10.91
CA LYS A 446 9.58 19.96 -9.45
C LYS A 446 10.87 19.60 -8.68
N PRO A 447 11.00 19.98 -7.39
CA PRO A 447 12.18 19.64 -6.59
C PRO A 447 12.38 18.12 -6.55
N LEU A 448 13.53 17.65 -7.06
CA LEU A 448 13.91 16.25 -7.01
C LEU A 448 14.73 15.99 -5.75
N LEU A 449 14.64 14.77 -5.22
CA LEU A 449 15.55 14.31 -4.16
C LEU A 449 16.95 14.13 -4.76
N PRO A 450 18.03 14.50 -4.03
CA PRO A 450 19.35 14.04 -4.38
C PRO A 450 19.39 12.51 -4.29
N ALA A 451 20.29 11.87 -5.02
CA ALA A 451 20.43 10.42 -4.98
C ALA A 451 20.66 9.92 -3.53
N ASN A 452 20.21 8.71 -3.22
CA ASN A 452 20.47 8.09 -1.91
C ASN A 452 21.97 7.83 -1.72
N CYS A 453 22.44 7.85 -0.47
CA CYS A 453 23.85 7.62 -0.13
C CYS A 453 24.35 6.23 -0.57
N SER A 454 23.43 5.28 -0.76
CA SER A 454 23.70 3.92 -1.25
C SER A 454 23.85 3.83 -2.77
N ASN A 455 23.63 4.92 -3.52
CA ASN A 455 23.83 4.95 -4.95
C ASN A 455 25.32 5.22 -5.24
N ASP A 456 26.03 4.16 -5.62
CA ASP A 456 27.48 4.18 -5.79
C ASP A 456 27.93 5.20 -6.85
N LEU A 457 27.18 5.33 -7.96
CA LEU A 457 27.45 6.26 -9.06
C LEU A 457 27.50 7.72 -8.64
N PHE A 458 26.81 8.13 -7.57
CA PHE A 458 26.71 9.53 -7.16
C PHE A 458 27.65 9.89 -6.00
N TYR A 459 28.12 8.92 -5.22
CA TYR A 459 28.89 9.21 -4.00
C TYR A 459 30.11 8.31 -3.78
N ARG A 460 30.00 7.00 -3.96
CA ARG A 460 31.12 6.08 -3.68
C ARG A 460 32.13 6.08 -4.82
N ASP A 461 31.67 6.01 -6.06
CA ASP A 461 32.51 5.92 -7.26
C ASP A 461 33.37 7.16 -7.49
N ILE A 462 32.97 8.30 -6.92
CA ILE A 462 33.70 9.57 -7.02
C ILE A 462 34.41 9.96 -5.70
N GLY A 463 34.50 9.03 -4.74
CA GLY A 463 35.33 9.17 -3.53
C GLY A 463 34.84 10.16 -2.47
N ILE A 464 33.60 10.67 -2.57
CA ILE A 464 33.09 11.73 -1.67
C ILE A 464 32.34 11.18 -0.45
N CYS A 465 32.00 9.89 -0.43
CA CYS A 465 31.26 9.28 0.68
C CYS A 465 32.19 8.87 1.83
N GLN A 466 32.34 9.75 2.83
CA GLN A 466 32.98 9.43 4.10
C GLN A 466 31.96 9.55 5.24
N PRO A 467 31.29 8.44 5.60
CA PRO A 467 30.16 8.47 6.53
C PRO A 467 30.62 8.68 7.98
N ASP A 468 29.96 9.61 8.68
CA ASP A 468 30.07 9.76 10.13
C ASP A 468 28.98 8.95 10.88
N GLU A 469 28.90 9.11 12.21
CA GLU A 469 27.91 8.44 13.05
C GLU A 469 26.45 8.82 12.74
N ILE A 470 26.21 9.97 12.10
CA ILE A 470 24.89 10.39 11.63
C ILE A 470 24.59 9.77 10.26
N CYS A 471 25.59 9.70 9.37
CA CYS A 471 25.49 9.07 8.06
C CYS A 471 25.04 7.61 8.14
N LYS A 472 25.47 6.86 9.17
CA LYS A 472 25.02 5.47 9.42
C LYS A 472 23.52 5.35 9.68
N LYS A 473 22.84 6.45 10.02
CA LYS A 473 21.41 6.50 10.42
C LYS A 473 20.52 7.14 9.36
N ILE A 474 21.07 7.56 8.22
CA ILE A 474 20.31 8.23 7.16
C ILE A 474 20.54 7.54 5.81
N LYS A 475 19.46 7.39 5.02
CA LYS A 475 19.51 6.85 3.66
C LYS A 475 19.81 7.92 2.59
N ASN A 476 19.43 9.17 2.85
CA ASN A 476 19.56 10.29 1.92
C ASN A 476 20.25 11.49 2.61
N PRO A 477 21.18 12.19 1.94
CA PRO A 477 21.90 13.32 2.55
C PRO A 477 20.98 14.45 3.01
N ILE A 478 19.78 14.60 2.42
CA ILE A 478 18.83 15.65 2.79
C ILE A 478 18.29 15.50 4.22
N ASN A 479 18.40 14.31 4.81
CA ASN A 479 17.95 14.02 6.18
C ASN A 479 19.02 14.31 7.24
N TYR A 480 20.27 14.57 6.83
CA TYR A 480 21.40 14.77 7.75
C TYR A 480 21.16 15.89 8.77
N HIS A 481 20.76 17.08 8.30
CA HIS A 481 20.54 18.23 9.17
C HIS A 481 19.40 18.03 10.18
N LEU A 482 18.40 17.20 9.86
CA LEU A 482 17.30 16.89 10.78
C LEU A 482 17.78 16.12 12.01
N PHE A 483 18.68 15.14 11.79
CA PHE A 483 19.29 14.38 12.89
C PHE A 483 20.26 15.24 13.70
N LEU A 484 21.02 16.11 13.04
CA LEU A 484 21.90 17.06 13.72
C LEU A 484 21.11 18.01 14.64
N LEU A 485 20.00 18.57 14.16
CA LEU A 485 19.08 19.41 14.95
C LEU A 485 18.40 18.63 16.09
N LYS A 486 18.04 17.36 15.88
CA LYS A 486 17.47 16.49 16.94
C LYS A 486 18.49 16.25 18.05
N ASN A 487 19.75 16.03 17.70
CA ASN A 487 20.84 15.85 18.67
C ASN A 487 21.17 17.15 19.42
N LEU A 488 21.16 18.30 18.73
CA LEU A 488 21.29 19.62 19.34
C LEU A 488 20.13 19.94 20.32
N LYS A 489 18.88 19.63 19.95
CA LYS A 489 17.73 19.80 20.88
C LYS A 489 17.83 18.89 22.10
N LYS A 490 18.33 17.65 21.94
CA LYS A 490 18.57 16.72 23.05
C LYS A 490 19.70 17.21 23.97
N SER A 491 20.78 17.78 23.44
CA SER A 491 21.89 18.32 24.26
C SER A 491 21.47 19.61 25.00
N ILE A 492 20.64 20.45 24.39
CA ILE A 492 20.06 21.65 25.02
C ILE A 492 19.09 21.26 26.16
N ARG A 493 18.23 20.25 25.95
CA ARG A 493 17.32 19.74 26.99
C ARG A 493 18.04 19.06 28.16
N LYS A 494 19.27 18.56 27.95
CA LYS A 494 20.10 17.94 28.99
C LYS A 494 20.99 18.92 29.76
N LYS A 495 21.05 20.22 29.41
CA LYS A 495 21.75 21.20 30.25
C LYS A 495 20.89 21.51 31.50
N PRO A 496 21.41 21.32 32.73
CA PRO A 496 20.66 21.64 33.94
C PRO A 496 20.40 23.14 34.01
N LYS A 497 19.14 23.54 34.29
CA LYS A 497 18.80 24.93 34.61
C LYS A 497 19.65 25.36 35.81
N LYS A 498 20.55 26.34 35.62
CA LYS A 498 21.20 27.05 36.74
C LYS A 498 20.10 27.52 37.70
N ARG A 499 20.15 27.05 38.95
CA ARG A 499 19.31 27.52 40.05
C ARG A 499 19.62 29.01 40.30
N SER A 500 18.85 29.91 39.71
CA SER A 500 18.80 31.32 40.11
C SER A 500 17.64 31.51 41.08
N GLY A 501 17.95 31.80 42.35
CA GLY A 501 16.99 32.36 43.30
C GLY A 501 16.88 31.67 44.66
N LYS A 502 17.99 31.54 45.41
CA LYS A 502 17.87 31.68 46.88
C LYS A 502 17.65 33.17 47.15
N LYS A 503 16.38 33.59 47.26
CA LYS A 503 16.07 34.87 47.92
C LYS A 503 16.27 34.66 49.42
N ALA A 504 17.18 35.45 49.95
CA ALA A 504 17.43 35.62 51.36
C ALA A 504 16.32 36.45 52.03
N LYS A 505 16.26 36.28 53.36
CA LYS A 505 15.78 37.21 54.41
C LYS A 505 14.27 37.23 54.68
N GLN A 506 13.90 36.83 55.91
CA GLN A 506 13.53 37.68 57.08
C GLN A 506 12.11 38.20 56.90
N ARG A 507 11.13 37.89 57.76
CA ARG A 507 11.06 37.92 59.23
C ARG A 507 10.03 36.92 59.72
#